data_AF-A0A662TAN4-F1
#
_entry.id   AF-A0A662TAN4-F1
#
_cell.length_a   1.000
_cell.length_b   1.000
_cell.length_c   1.000
_cell.angle_alpha   90.00
_cell.angle_beta   90.00
_cell.angle_gamma   90.00
#
_symmetry.space_group_name_H-M   'P 1'
#
loop_
_entity.id
_entity.type
_entity.pdbx_description
1 polymer ?
#
loop_
_entity_poly.entity_id
_entity_poly.type
_entity_poly.pdbx_seq_one_letter_code
_entity_poly.pdbx_strand_id
1 'polypeptide(L)'
;MVSEDEILSALRRVMDPELNQDVVSLGMIKDVRVSEDGKVELTLELTTPACPMRNVLEKAVKDAVSSVPGVKAVNLNVTARVTRSVKSESMLKGVKNIIAVASGKGGVGKSTFAVNLATSLAAIGAKVGLLDADIYGPTIPRMLGVLKYPESIGEDRITPGISHLGIKVMSLGLFLPDEQPVIWRGPLVSGAIKQFLTQVDWGELDYLVVDLPPGTGDASLTLAQTIPLTG
;
A
#
# COMPACT_ATOMS: atom_id res chain seq x y z
N MET A 1 -36.70 -18.97 -10.79
CA MET A 1 -36.23 -18.07 -9.71
C MET A 1 -34.73 -18.03 -9.86
N VAL A 2 -34.13 -16.85 -10.03
CA VAL A 2 -32.69 -16.73 -10.28
C VAL A 2 -31.93 -17.16 -9.04
N SER A 3 -30.95 -18.05 -9.17
CA SER A 3 -30.13 -18.50 -8.05
C SER A 3 -28.81 -17.74 -7.97
N GLU A 4 -28.19 -17.73 -6.78
CA GLU A 4 -26.85 -17.15 -6.60
C GLU A 4 -25.81 -17.85 -7.48
N ASP A 5 -25.90 -19.17 -7.62
CA ASP A 5 -25.01 -19.97 -8.46
C ASP A 5 -25.10 -19.62 -9.95
N GLU A 6 -26.30 -19.27 -10.44
CA GLU A 6 -26.50 -18.79 -11.82
C GLU A 6 -25.82 -17.44 -12.04
N ILE A 7 -25.91 -16.53 -11.08
CA ILE A 7 -25.22 -15.23 -11.11
C ILE A 7 -23.70 -15.42 -11.09
N LEU A 8 -23.18 -16.24 -10.18
CA LEU A 8 -21.74 -16.54 -10.09
C LEU A 8 -21.22 -17.20 -11.37
N SER A 9 -22.00 -18.09 -11.97
CA SER A 9 -21.64 -18.74 -13.24
C SER A 9 -21.58 -17.76 -14.41
N ALA A 10 -22.48 -16.77 -14.46
CA ALA A 10 -22.41 -15.70 -15.45
C ALA A 10 -21.19 -14.79 -15.24
N LEU A 11 -20.88 -14.47 -13.98
CA LEU A 11 -19.75 -13.61 -13.60
C LEU A 11 -18.38 -14.26 -13.87
N ARG A 12 -18.26 -15.60 -13.88
CA ARG A 12 -17.03 -16.31 -14.29
C ARG A 12 -16.59 -16.02 -15.73
N ARG A 13 -17.46 -15.46 -16.58
CA ARG A 13 -17.12 -15.04 -17.94
C ARG A 13 -16.46 -13.67 -18.00
N VAL A 14 -16.54 -12.90 -16.91
CA VAL A 14 -15.94 -11.57 -16.82
C VAL A 14 -14.48 -11.75 -16.40
N MET A 15 -13.58 -11.49 -17.36
CA MET A 15 -12.14 -11.55 -17.15
C MET A 15 -11.62 -10.22 -16.65
N ASP A 16 -10.75 -10.26 -15.65
CA ASP A 16 -9.92 -9.12 -15.29
C ASP A 16 -8.82 -8.95 -16.34
N PRO A 17 -8.80 -7.84 -17.10
CA PRO A 17 -7.83 -7.60 -18.17
C PRO A 17 -6.39 -7.38 -17.69
N GLU A 18 -6.16 -7.03 -16.41
CA GLU A 18 -4.82 -6.86 -15.85
C GLU A 18 -4.26 -8.19 -15.33
N LEU A 19 -5.11 -9.00 -14.70
CA LEU A 19 -4.71 -10.26 -14.06
C LEU A 19 -4.96 -11.50 -14.93
N ASN A 20 -5.65 -11.34 -16.05
CA ASN A 20 -6.02 -12.41 -16.99
C ASN A 20 -6.68 -13.63 -16.30
N GLN A 21 -7.49 -13.36 -15.28
CA GLN A 21 -8.24 -14.35 -14.51
C GLN A 21 -9.66 -13.83 -14.24
N ASP A 22 -10.64 -14.70 -14.06
CA ASP A 22 -12.02 -14.27 -13.86
C ASP A 22 -12.24 -13.66 -12.46
N VAL A 23 -13.17 -12.69 -12.40
CA VAL A 23 -13.47 -11.91 -11.19
C VAL A 23 -13.99 -12.77 -10.02
N VAL A 24 -14.54 -13.96 -10.28
CA VAL A 24 -15.03 -14.87 -9.24
C VAL A 24 -13.87 -15.65 -8.64
N SER A 25 -12.98 -16.20 -9.46
CA SER A 25 -11.77 -16.90 -9.01
C SER A 25 -10.79 -15.98 -8.29
N LEU A 26 -10.73 -14.71 -8.70
CA LEU A 26 -9.97 -13.66 -7.99
C LEU A 26 -10.62 -13.26 -6.65
N GLY A 27 -11.83 -13.75 -6.36
CA GLY A 27 -12.55 -13.45 -5.14
C GLY A 27 -13.01 -12.00 -5.02
N MET A 28 -13.08 -11.27 -6.15
CA MET A 28 -13.48 -9.86 -6.22
C MET A 28 -15.00 -9.67 -6.03
N ILE A 29 -15.80 -10.72 -6.27
CA ILE A 29 -17.26 -10.67 -6.04
C ILE A 29 -17.58 -11.00 -4.59
N LYS A 30 -18.31 -10.11 -3.91
CA LYS A 30 -18.75 -10.23 -2.51
C LYS A 30 -20.25 -9.94 -2.38
N ASP A 31 -20.84 -10.40 -1.28
CA ASP A 31 -22.19 -10.05 -0.83
C ASP A 31 -23.29 -10.21 -1.90
N VAL A 32 -23.27 -11.32 -2.65
CA VAL A 32 -24.29 -11.58 -3.66
C VAL A 32 -25.62 -11.88 -2.99
N ARG A 33 -26.66 -11.11 -3.33
CA ARG A 33 -28.03 -11.30 -2.85
C ARG A 33 -29.00 -11.21 -4.01
N VAL A 34 -29.90 -12.18 -4.10
CA VAL A 34 -30.94 -12.22 -5.12
C VAL A 34 -32.29 -12.14 -4.44
N SER A 35 -33.06 -11.09 -4.75
CA SER A 35 -34.42 -10.91 -4.24
C SER A 35 -35.41 -11.71 -5.10
N GLU A 36 -36.53 -12.13 -4.50
CA GLU A 36 -37.61 -12.85 -5.20
C GLU A 36 -38.16 -12.08 -6.42
N ASP A 37 -38.11 -10.75 -6.37
CA ASP A 37 -38.54 -9.87 -7.47
C ASP A 37 -37.60 -9.85 -8.70
N GLY A 38 -36.44 -10.53 -8.62
CA GLY A 38 -35.40 -10.54 -9.65
C GLY A 38 -34.40 -9.39 -9.54
N LYS A 39 -34.30 -8.75 -8.36
CA LYS A 39 -33.25 -7.74 -8.10
C LYS A 39 -31.99 -8.42 -7.57
N VAL A 40 -30.84 -8.09 -8.16
CA VAL A 40 -29.54 -8.63 -7.75
C VAL A 40 -28.71 -7.50 -7.12
N GLU A 41 -28.24 -7.72 -5.91
CA GLU A 41 -27.27 -6.88 -5.21
C GLU A 41 -25.94 -7.63 -5.12
N LEU A 42 -24.84 -6.96 -5.45
CA LEU A 42 -23.50 -7.51 -5.27
C LEU A 42 -22.46 -6.39 -5.09
N THR A 43 -21.33 -6.77 -4.49
CA THR A 43 -20.16 -5.91 -4.33
C THR A 43 -19.02 -6.41 -5.20
N LEU A 44 -18.42 -5.53 -6.00
CA LEU A 44 -17.17 -5.75 -6.72
C LEU A 44 -16.03 -5.08 -5.95
N GLU A 45 -15.19 -5.88 -5.31
CA GLU A 45 -14.01 -5.45 -4.55
C GLU A 45 -12.76 -5.55 -5.44
N LEU A 46 -12.28 -4.41 -5.92
CA LEU A 46 -11.07 -4.31 -6.74
C LEU A 46 -9.82 -4.48 -5.88
N THR A 47 -8.74 -5.01 -6.47
CA THR A 47 -7.44 -5.18 -5.80
C THR A 47 -6.69 -3.85 -5.63
N THR A 48 -7.00 -2.82 -6.41
CA THR A 48 -6.38 -1.49 -6.32
C THR A 48 -7.44 -0.36 -6.44
N PRO A 49 -7.23 0.78 -5.73
CA PRO A 49 -8.20 1.88 -5.70
C PRO A 49 -8.32 2.66 -7.03
N ALA A 50 -7.29 2.69 -7.87
CA ALA A 50 -7.34 3.36 -9.18
C ALA A 50 -7.06 2.40 -10.33
N CYS A 51 -7.85 1.34 -10.48
CA CYS A 51 -7.89 0.64 -11.75
C CYS A 51 -8.51 1.59 -12.80
N PRO A 52 -7.76 2.08 -13.81
CA PRO A 52 -8.31 2.94 -14.87
C PRO A 52 -9.42 2.22 -15.67
N MET A 53 -9.45 0.89 -15.57
CA MET A 53 -10.48 0.02 -16.13
C MET A 53 -11.64 -0.29 -15.17
N ARG A 54 -11.75 0.39 -14.03
CA ARG A 54 -12.91 0.28 -13.12
C ARG A 54 -14.24 0.35 -13.88
N ASN A 55 -14.38 1.33 -14.77
CA ASN A 55 -15.60 1.51 -15.56
C ASN A 55 -15.86 0.36 -16.53
N VAL A 56 -14.79 -0.26 -17.07
CA VAL A 56 -14.87 -1.40 -17.98
C VAL A 56 -15.33 -2.63 -17.22
N LEU A 57 -14.71 -2.91 -16.07
CA LEU A 57 -15.05 -4.04 -15.21
C LEU A 57 -16.46 -3.89 -14.64
N GLU A 58 -16.82 -2.70 -14.15
CA GLU A 58 -18.15 -2.40 -13.63
C GLU A 58 -19.24 -2.63 -14.70
N LYS A 59 -18.99 -2.17 -15.93
CA LYS A 59 -19.90 -2.39 -17.05
C LYS A 59 -20.00 -3.88 -17.42
N ALA A 60 -18.87 -4.57 -17.53
CA ALA A 60 -18.84 -5.99 -17.87
C ALA A 60 -19.58 -6.85 -16.83
N VAL A 61 -19.43 -6.54 -15.54
CA VAL A 61 -20.17 -7.17 -14.43
C VAL A 61 -21.67 -6.89 -14.55
N LYS A 62 -22.07 -5.62 -14.74
CA LYS A 62 -23.49 -5.26 -14.90
C LYS A 62 -24.12 -5.95 -16.12
N ASP A 63 -23.42 -5.99 -17.25
CA ASP A 63 -23.90 -6.60 -18.48
C ASP A 63 -24.04 -8.12 -18.33
N ALA A 64 -23.05 -8.78 -17.69
CA ALA A 64 -23.08 -10.22 -17.43
C ALA A 64 -24.26 -10.62 -16.53
N VAL A 65 -24.51 -9.88 -15.44
CA VAL A 65 -25.61 -10.15 -14.51
C VAL A 65 -26.96 -9.86 -15.15
N SER A 66 -27.08 -8.77 -15.91
CA SER A 66 -28.33 -8.39 -16.59
C SER A 66 -28.71 -9.37 -17.71
N SER A 67 -27.74 -10.12 -18.25
CA SER A 67 -27.99 -11.15 -19.26
C SER A 67 -28.63 -12.43 -18.72
N VAL A 68 -28.68 -12.61 -17.39
CA VAL A 68 -29.27 -13.79 -16.76
C VAL A 68 -30.81 -13.70 -16.81
N PRO A 69 -31.51 -14.71 -17.37
CA PRO A 69 -32.96 -14.70 -17.45
C PRO A 69 -33.62 -14.58 -16.07
N GLY A 70 -34.47 -13.57 -15.89
CA GLY A 70 -35.18 -13.32 -14.62
C GLY A 70 -34.58 -12.20 -13.77
N VAL A 71 -33.43 -11.65 -14.15
CA VAL A 71 -32.89 -10.43 -13.55
C VAL A 71 -33.62 -9.21 -14.09
N LYS A 72 -34.14 -8.36 -13.19
CA LYS A 72 -34.86 -7.12 -13.53
C LYS A 72 -34.06 -5.87 -13.19
N ALA A 73 -33.19 -5.93 -12.19
CA ALA A 73 -32.33 -4.82 -11.78
C ALA A 73 -31.04 -5.32 -11.15
N VAL A 74 -29.95 -4.58 -11.35
CA VAL A 74 -28.62 -4.86 -10.79
C VAL A 74 -28.14 -3.66 -9.99
N ASN A 75 -27.96 -3.86 -8.69
CA ASN A 75 -27.33 -2.90 -7.79
C ASN A 75 -25.90 -3.36 -7.52
N LEU A 76 -24.94 -2.64 -8.11
CA LEU A 76 -23.51 -2.94 -7.98
C LEU A 76 -22.84 -1.89 -7.11
N ASN A 77 -22.26 -2.33 -5.99
CA ASN A 77 -21.36 -1.50 -5.19
C ASN A 77 -19.91 -1.80 -5.58
N VAL A 78 -19.10 -0.78 -5.87
CA VAL A 78 -17.69 -0.98 -6.24
C VAL A 78 -16.80 -0.43 -5.13
N THR A 79 -16.06 -1.33 -4.50
CA THR A 79 -15.07 -1.01 -3.47
C THR A 79 -13.68 -1.38 -3.96
N ALA A 80 -12.65 -0.94 -3.25
CA ALA A 80 -11.29 -1.38 -3.50
C ALA A 80 -10.64 -1.76 -2.18
N ARG A 81 -9.93 -2.89 -2.20
CA ARG A 81 -9.16 -3.39 -1.09
C ARG A 81 -7.82 -3.88 -1.60
N VAL A 82 -6.77 -3.13 -1.27
CA VAL A 82 -5.40 -3.62 -1.44
C VAL A 82 -5.28 -4.90 -0.63
N THR A 83 -4.99 -6.01 -1.31
CA THR A 83 -4.77 -7.31 -0.70
C THR A 83 -3.31 -7.43 -0.25
N ARG A 84 -3.09 -8.24 0.77
CA ARG A 84 -1.75 -8.50 1.33
C ARG A 84 -1.03 -9.49 0.42
N SER A 85 0.12 -9.12 -0.12
CA SER A 85 0.85 -9.94 -1.10
C SER A 85 1.43 -11.25 -0.52
N VAL A 86 1.70 -11.32 0.80
CA VAL A 86 2.26 -12.54 1.44
C VAL A 86 1.67 -12.81 2.84
N LYS A 87 1.36 -14.09 3.13
CA LYS A 87 1.04 -14.62 4.48
C LYS A 87 2.29 -14.63 5.39
N SER A 88 2.98 -13.51 5.54
CA SER A 88 4.10 -13.38 6.48
C SER A 88 3.57 -12.95 7.84
N GLU A 89 3.59 -13.83 8.84
CA GLU A 89 3.13 -13.56 10.22
C GLU A 89 3.92 -12.44 10.92
N SER A 90 5.05 -11.99 10.35
CA SER A 90 5.94 -10.97 10.93
C SER A 90 5.73 -9.54 10.42
N MET A 91 4.70 -9.29 9.61
CA MET A 91 4.48 -7.94 9.06
C MET A 91 4.03 -6.94 10.14
N LEU A 92 4.46 -5.69 9.97
CA LEU A 92 4.05 -4.59 10.84
C LEU A 92 2.53 -4.47 10.90
N LYS A 93 1.99 -4.41 12.12
CA LYS A 93 0.55 -4.30 12.35
C LYS A 93 0.01 -3.05 11.66
N GLY A 94 -1.05 -3.21 10.87
CA GLY A 94 -1.69 -2.12 10.11
C GLY A 94 -1.06 -1.82 8.74
N VAL A 95 0.08 -2.44 8.39
CA VAL A 95 0.73 -2.24 7.09
C VAL A 95 0.54 -3.45 6.19
N LYS A 96 -0.10 -3.26 5.04
CA LYS A 96 -0.45 -4.38 4.14
C LYS A 96 0.70 -4.83 3.25
N ASN A 97 1.57 -3.93 2.81
CA ASN A 97 2.71 -4.22 1.95
C ASN A 97 3.89 -3.32 2.31
N ILE A 98 5.10 -3.88 2.35
CA ILE A 98 6.34 -3.12 2.57
C ILE A 98 7.22 -3.28 1.32
N ILE A 99 7.61 -2.16 0.72
CA ILE A 99 8.45 -2.12 -0.50
C ILE A 99 9.80 -1.50 -0.14
N ALA A 100 10.89 -2.24 -0.33
CA ALA A 100 12.24 -1.68 -0.16
C ALA A 100 12.78 -1.13 -1.47
N VAL A 101 13.33 0.09 -1.42
CA VAL A 101 14.07 0.71 -2.52
C VAL A 101 15.56 0.68 -2.17
N ALA A 102 16.31 -0.14 -2.90
CA ALA A 102 17.75 -0.33 -2.71
C ALA A 102 18.56 0.18 -3.92
N SER A 103 19.83 0.54 -3.70
CA SER A 103 20.76 0.84 -4.79
C SER A 103 22.16 0.29 -4.54
N GLY A 104 22.83 -0.16 -5.59
CA GLY A 104 24.21 -0.64 -5.49
C GLY A 104 25.26 0.47 -5.34
N LYS A 105 24.89 1.73 -5.61
CA LYS A 105 25.77 2.91 -5.53
C LYS A 105 25.00 4.12 -4.99
N GLY A 106 25.73 5.06 -4.40
CA GLY A 106 25.20 6.39 -4.05
C GLY A 106 24.98 7.25 -5.29
N GLY A 107 24.05 8.21 -5.20
CA GLY A 107 23.83 9.22 -6.25
C GLY A 107 23.04 8.76 -7.47
N VAL A 108 22.51 7.54 -7.50
CA VAL A 108 21.72 7.01 -8.64
C VAL A 108 20.26 7.50 -8.68
N GLY A 109 19.85 8.36 -7.73
CA GLY A 109 18.47 8.84 -7.63
C GLY A 109 17.54 7.91 -6.86
N LYS A 110 18.06 7.03 -5.99
CA LYS A 110 17.29 6.10 -5.15
C LYS A 110 16.17 6.79 -4.36
N SER A 111 16.50 7.82 -3.58
CA SER A 111 15.51 8.57 -2.78
C SER A 111 14.49 9.28 -3.66
N THR A 112 14.91 9.80 -4.82
CA THR A 112 14.00 10.38 -5.81
C THR A 112 13.00 9.36 -6.33
N PHE A 113 13.46 8.15 -6.63
CA PHE A 113 12.58 7.06 -7.03
C PHE A 113 11.62 6.65 -5.91
N ALA A 114 12.12 6.50 -4.68
CA ALA A 114 11.30 6.15 -3.51
C ALA A 114 10.18 7.19 -3.26
N VAL A 115 10.51 8.48 -3.35
CA VAL A 115 9.52 9.57 -3.24
C VAL A 115 8.49 9.48 -4.36
N ASN A 116 8.91 9.36 -5.62
CA ASN A 116 7.99 9.29 -6.76
C ASN A 116 7.08 8.06 -6.70
N LEU A 117 7.60 6.92 -6.25
CA LEU A 117 6.81 5.72 -6.03
C LEU A 117 5.75 5.96 -4.96
N ALA A 118 6.14 6.49 -3.80
CA ALA A 118 5.22 6.79 -2.70
C ALA A 118 4.15 7.82 -3.11
N THR A 119 4.53 8.88 -3.82
CA THR A 119 3.57 9.90 -4.30
C THR A 119 2.65 9.37 -5.37
N SER A 120 3.12 8.49 -6.26
CA SER A 120 2.27 7.86 -7.28
C SER A 120 1.25 6.92 -6.66
N LEU A 121 1.66 6.10 -5.68
CA LEU A 121 0.75 5.25 -4.90
C LEU A 121 -0.29 6.08 -4.13
N ALA A 122 0.11 7.20 -3.54
CA ALA A 122 -0.82 8.10 -2.87
C ALA A 122 -1.78 8.77 -3.86
N ALA A 123 -1.29 9.19 -5.03
CA ALA A 123 -2.10 9.83 -6.08
C ALA A 123 -3.20 8.90 -6.63
N ILE A 124 -2.97 7.58 -6.62
CA ILE A 124 -3.99 6.58 -6.97
C ILE A 124 -4.90 6.19 -5.79
N GLY A 125 -4.81 6.90 -4.66
CA GLY A 125 -5.71 6.73 -3.52
C GLY A 125 -5.28 5.69 -2.48
N ALA A 126 -4.05 5.17 -2.57
CA ALA A 126 -3.53 4.27 -1.53
C ALA A 126 -3.13 5.04 -0.27
N LYS A 127 -3.25 4.41 0.90
CA LYS A 127 -2.68 4.94 2.15
C LYS A 127 -1.19 4.60 2.22
N VAL A 128 -0.34 5.64 2.18
CA VAL A 128 1.11 5.45 2.00
C VAL A 128 1.92 6.00 3.18
N GLY A 129 2.88 5.21 3.63
CA GLY A 129 3.99 5.64 4.46
C GLY A 129 5.30 5.62 3.69
N LEU A 130 6.23 6.52 4.03
CA LEU A 130 7.59 6.55 3.52
C LEU A 130 8.58 6.63 4.70
N LEU A 131 9.41 5.60 4.82
CA LEU A 131 10.49 5.52 5.80
C LEU A 131 11.81 5.78 5.09
N ASP A 132 12.48 6.85 5.48
CA ASP A 132 13.83 7.18 5.04
C ASP A 132 14.84 6.50 5.98
N ALA A 133 15.49 5.45 5.47
CA ALA A 133 16.56 4.75 6.16
C ALA A 133 17.94 5.19 5.65
N ASP A 134 18.05 6.24 4.83
CA ASP A 134 19.32 6.76 4.34
C ASP A 134 19.88 7.84 5.28
N ILE A 135 20.81 7.41 6.13
CA ILE A 135 21.22 8.15 7.32
C ILE A 135 22.29 9.18 7.01
N TYR A 136 23.03 8.97 5.93
CA TYR A 136 24.13 9.84 5.52
C TYR A 136 23.67 11.02 4.67
N GLY A 137 22.42 11.00 4.19
CA GLY A 137 21.86 12.06 3.38
C GLY A 137 20.33 12.00 3.36
N PRO A 138 19.65 12.23 4.50
CA PRO A 138 18.21 12.18 4.57
C PRO A 138 17.60 13.33 3.77
N THR A 139 17.18 13.05 2.54
CA THR A 139 16.65 14.05 1.60
C THR A 139 15.13 14.04 1.55
N ILE A 140 14.51 12.94 1.97
CA ILE A 140 13.07 12.69 1.84
C ILE A 140 12.20 13.75 2.53
N PRO A 141 12.45 14.15 3.79
CA PRO A 141 11.63 15.17 4.45
C PRO A 141 11.57 16.49 3.67
N ARG A 142 12.72 16.90 3.12
CA ARG A 142 12.85 18.12 2.31
C ARG A 142 12.16 17.97 0.96
N MET A 143 12.28 16.81 0.30
CA MET A 143 11.64 16.55 -0.99
C MET A 143 10.12 16.55 -0.90
N LEU A 144 9.56 16.03 0.20
CA LEU A 144 8.11 15.96 0.41
C LEU A 144 7.50 17.21 1.04
N GLY A 145 8.31 18.16 1.50
CA GLY A 145 7.82 19.35 2.20
C GLY A 145 6.99 18.98 3.44
N VAL A 146 7.61 18.28 4.39
CA VAL A 146 6.94 17.85 5.62
C VAL A 146 6.40 19.05 6.39
N LEU A 147 5.09 19.04 6.69
CA LEU A 147 4.38 20.14 7.36
C LEU A 147 4.29 19.95 8.87
N LYS A 148 4.18 18.69 9.30
CA LYS A 148 4.14 18.30 10.70
C LYS A 148 5.38 17.47 11.01
N TYR A 149 6.13 17.89 12.03
CA TYR A 149 7.28 17.15 12.53
C TYR A 149 6.84 16.03 13.49
N PRO A 150 7.64 14.96 13.60
CA PRO A 150 7.33 13.85 14.47
C PRO A 150 7.43 14.28 15.94
N GLU A 151 6.43 13.89 16.72
CA GLU A 151 6.34 14.13 18.15
C GLU A 151 6.24 12.80 18.88
N SER A 152 6.96 12.67 20.00
CA SER A 152 6.79 11.54 20.91
C SER A 152 5.45 11.66 21.65
N ILE A 153 4.64 10.61 21.60
CA ILE A 153 3.41 10.47 22.38
C ILE A 153 3.68 9.44 23.48
N GLY A 154 3.83 9.90 24.72
CA GLY A 154 4.21 9.04 25.84
C GLY A 154 5.65 8.54 25.72
N GLU A 155 5.95 7.38 26.34
CA GLU A 155 7.31 6.82 26.37
C GLU A 155 7.68 5.97 25.14
N ASP A 156 6.69 5.37 24.46
CA ASP A 156 6.93 4.29 23.47
C ASP A 156 6.33 4.52 22.08
N ARG A 157 5.72 5.68 21.81
CA ARG A 157 5.11 5.96 20.49
C ARG A 157 5.59 7.26 19.89
N ILE A 158 5.73 7.26 18.57
CA ILE A 158 6.18 8.41 17.79
C ILE A 158 5.11 8.69 16.71
N THR A 159 4.68 9.93 16.58
CA THR A 159 3.85 10.32 15.43
C THR A 159 4.72 10.46 14.18
N PRO A 160 4.25 10.00 13.01
CA PRO A 160 4.96 10.28 11.78
C PRO A 160 4.80 11.76 11.41
N GLY A 161 5.78 12.29 10.69
CA GLY A 161 5.57 13.51 9.96
C GLY A 161 4.54 13.32 8.84
N ILE A 162 3.95 14.41 8.36
CA ILE A 162 2.93 14.36 7.30
C ILE A 162 3.29 15.35 6.20
N SER A 163 3.32 14.88 4.96
CA SER A 163 3.52 15.72 3.77
C SER A 163 2.22 16.40 3.32
N HIS A 164 2.30 17.35 2.39
CA HIS A 164 1.12 18.00 1.81
C HIS A 164 0.19 17.03 1.08
N LEU A 165 0.70 15.87 0.64
CA LEU A 165 -0.07 14.82 -0.04
C LEU A 165 -0.66 13.79 0.95
N GLY A 166 -0.56 14.02 2.26
CA GLY A 166 -1.05 13.10 3.28
C GLY A 166 -0.19 11.86 3.47
N ILE A 167 1.02 11.82 2.89
CA ILE A 167 1.97 10.71 3.07
C ILE A 167 2.57 10.82 4.47
N LYS A 168 2.52 9.72 5.23
CA LYS A 168 3.18 9.61 6.53
C LYS A 168 4.68 9.42 6.30
N VAL A 169 5.51 10.26 6.90
CA VAL A 169 6.96 10.29 6.68
C VAL A 169 7.68 10.05 8.00
N MET A 170 8.69 9.19 7.98
CA MET A 170 9.66 9.10 9.06
C MET A 170 11.07 9.09 8.51
N SER A 171 11.98 9.85 9.12
CA SER A 171 13.39 9.96 8.74
C SER A 171 14.21 10.34 9.97
N LEU A 172 15.45 9.86 10.05
CA LEU A 172 16.41 10.41 11.01
C LEU A 172 16.68 11.90 10.79
N GLY A 173 16.58 12.37 9.54
CA GLY A 173 16.73 13.80 9.20
C GLY A 173 15.69 14.71 9.85
N LEU A 174 14.61 14.17 10.43
CA LEU A 174 13.62 14.96 11.17
C LEU A 174 14.05 15.25 12.63
N PHE A 175 15.03 14.52 13.15
CA PHE A 175 15.54 14.64 14.53
C PHE A 175 16.96 15.22 14.59
N LEU A 176 17.63 15.35 13.44
CA LEU A 176 18.97 15.92 13.37
C LEU A 176 18.87 17.45 13.23
N PRO A 177 19.57 18.23 14.07
CA PRO A 177 19.75 19.65 13.82
C PRO A 177 20.50 19.85 12.50
N ASP A 178 20.16 20.89 11.73
CA ASP A 178 20.64 21.15 10.36
C ASP A 178 22.18 21.24 10.20
N GLU A 179 22.97 21.23 11.28
CA GLU A 179 24.40 21.58 11.25
C GLU A 179 25.35 20.68 12.07
N GLN A 180 24.89 19.56 12.65
CA GLN A 180 25.78 18.68 13.43
C GLN A 180 26.04 17.32 12.77
N PRO A 181 27.28 17.03 12.33
CA PRO A 181 27.62 15.70 11.82
C PRO A 181 27.63 14.69 12.97
N VAL A 182 26.59 13.86 13.05
CA VAL A 182 26.49 12.73 13.98
C VAL A 182 27.09 11.49 13.33
N ILE A 183 28.06 10.84 13.99
CA ILE A 183 28.61 9.56 13.52
C ILE A 183 27.65 8.44 13.89
N TRP A 184 26.85 8.02 12.92
CA TRP A 184 25.96 6.88 13.07
C TRP A 184 26.70 5.57 12.79
N ARG A 185 26.81 4.70 13.81
CA ARG A 185 27.34 3.33 13.64
C ARG A 185 26.23 2.37 13.25
N GLY A 186 26.53 1.37 12.41
CA GLY A 186 25.57 0.39 11.89
C GLY A 186 24.57 -0.20 12.91
N PRO A 187 24.98 -0.59 14.14
CA PRO A 187 24.03 -1.08 15.14
C PRO A 187 23.01 -0.03 15.64
N LEU A 188 23.42 1.24 15.78
CA LEU A 188 22.53 2.34 16.18
C LEU A 188 21.51 2.63 15.08
N VAL A 189 21.98 2.60 13.83
CA VAL A 189 21.17 2.72 12.61
C VAL A 189 20.09 1.64 12.57
N SER A 190 20.47 0.37 12.66
CA SER A 190 19.51 -0.74 12.62
C SER A 190 18.54 -0.68 13.81
N GLY A 191 19.01 -0.26 14.98
CA GLY A 191 18.16 -0.02 16.15
C GLY A 191 17.11 1.06 15.91
N ALA A 192 17.52 2.22 15.37
CA ALA A 192 16.61 3.32 15.06
C ALA A 192 15.58 2.95 13.99
N ILE A 193 16.00 2.24 12.93
CA ILE A 193 15.06 1.77 11.90
C ILE A 193 14.06 0.77 12.49
N LYS A 194 14.51 -0.18 13.31
CA LYS A 194 13.62 -1.10 14.01
C LYS A 194 12.63 -0.34 14.89
N GLN A 195 13.09 0.68 15.61
CA GLN A 195 12.23 1.55 16.41
C GLN A 195 11.21 2.27 15.54
N PHE A 196 11.60 2.82 14.39
CA PHE A 196 10.67 3.47 13.47
C PHE A 196 9.64 2.52 12.87
N LEU A 197 10.01 1.27 12.62
CA LEU A 197 9.08 0.25 12.15
C LEU A 197 8.06 -0.13 13.24
N THR A 198 8.46 -0.19 14.51
CA THR A 198 7.60 -0.72 15.60
C THR A 198 6.89 0.34 16.45
N GLN A 199 7.48 1.52 16.64
CA GLN A 199 6.98 2.56 17.56
C GLN A 199 6.30 3.73 16.86
N VAL A 200 6.49 3.88 15.55
CA VAL A 200 5.77 4.92 14.80
C VAL A 200 4.32 4.51 14.61
N ASP A 201 3.42 5.44 14.88
CA ASP A 201 2.00 5.26 14.64
C ASP A 201 1.66 5.41 13.13
N TRP A 202 2.03 4.38 12.37
CA TRP A 202 1.71 4.27 10.95
C TRP A 202 0.21 4.16 10.69
N GLY A 203 -0.59 3.76 11.68
CA GLY A 203 -2.02 3.45 11.50
C GLY A 203 -2.23 2.39 10.42
N GLU A 204 -3.28 2.54 9.62
CA GLU A 204 -3.58 1.64 8.50
C GLU A 204 -2.94 2.15 7.20
N LEU A 205 -2.00 1.39 6.65
CA LEU A 205 -1.31 1.65 5.40
C LEU A 205 -1.52 0.52 4.39
N ASP A 206 -1.75 0.89 3.13
CA ASP A 206 -1.71 -0.05 2.02
C ASP A 206 -0.26 -0.35 1.60
N TYR A 207 0.61 0.66 1.67
CA TYR A 207 2.03 0.54 1.34
C TYR A 207 2.91 1.33 2.32
N LEU A 208 4.01 0.71 2.77
CA LEU A 208 5.14 1.38 3.41
C LEU A 208 6.34 1.25 2.47
N VAL A 209 6.79 2.36 1.89
CA VAL A 209 8.00 2.42 1.09
C VAL A 209 9.18 2.69 2.03
N VAL A 210 10.27 1.92 1.88
CA VAL A 210 11.48 2.08 2.69
C VAL A 210 12.65 2.43 1.77
N ASP A 211 13.20 3.63 1.92
CA ASP A 211 14.40 4.07 1.21
C ASP A 211 15.65 3.59 1.96
N LEU A 212 16.29 2.54 1.47
CA LEU A 212 17.44 1.91 2.14
C LEU A 212 18.71 2.74 1.95
N PRO A 213 19.74 2.61 2.83
CA PRO A 213 21.04 3.22 2.57
C PRO A 213 21.66 2.73 1.24
N PRO A 214 22.53 3.53 0.59
CA PRO A 214 23.19 3.11 -0.63
C PRO A 214 24.23 2.01 -0.39
N GLY A 215 24.48 1.23 -1.44
CA GLY A 215 25.50 0.19 -1.46
C GLY A 215 24.95 -1.18 -1.04
N THR A 216 25.78 -2.21 -1.25
CA THR A 216 25.50 -3.60 -0.87
C THR A 216 26.32 -4.06 0.33
N GLY A 217 26.80 -3.13 1.15
CA GLY A 217 27.59 -3.45 2.34
C GLY A 217 26.73 -4.06 3.44
N ASP A 218 27.37 -4.60 4.48
CA ASP A 218 26.69 -5.32 5.56
C ASP A 218 25.56 -4.53 6.23
N ALA A 219 25.66 -3.20 6.32
CA ALA A 219 24.63 -2.37 6.93
C ALA A 219 23.31 -2.35 6.13
N SER A 220 23.36 -2.21 4.80
CA SER A 220 22.16 -2.20 3.96
C SER A 220 21.55 -3.60 3.83
N LEU A 221 22.38 -4.64 3.80
CA LEU A 221 21.92 -6.03 3.84
C LEU A 221 21.25 -6.38 5.17
N THR A 222 21.85 -6.00 6.29
CA THR A 222 21.30 -6.24 7.63
C THR A 222 19.95 -5.53 7.81
N LEU A 223 19.83 -4.31 7.32
CA LEU A 223 18.57 -3.56 7.34
C LEU A 223 17.49 -4.25 6.48
N ALA A 224 17.83 -4.66 5.26
CA ALA A 224 16.91 -5.38 4.39
C ALA A 224 16.42 -6.70 5.01
N GLN A 225 17.29 -7.42 5.73
CA GLN A 225 16.93 -8.64 6.45
C GLN A 225 16.07 -8.40 7.70
N THR A 226 16.14 -7.21 8.29
CA THR A 226 15.36 -6.84 9.48
C THR A 226 13.93 -6.43 9.12
N ILE A 227 13.72 -5.94 7.89
CA ILE A 227 12.41 -5.48 7.42
C ILE A 227 11.62 -6.67 6.87
N PRO A 228 10.35 -6.87 7.29
CA PRO A 228 9.50 -7.93 6.76
C PRO A 228 8.96 -7.53 5.37
N LEU A 229 9.83 -7.64 4.35
CA LEU A 229 9.58 -7.18 2.98
C LEU A 229 8.48 -7.98 2.28
N THR A 230 7.72 -7.27 1.45
CA THR A 230 6.70 -7.85 0.56
C THR A 230 7.09 -7.70 -0.92
N GLY A 231 8.03 -6.79 -1.23
CA GLY A 231 8.59 -6.52 -2.54
C GLY A 231 9.74 -5.53 -2.49
#